data_AF-A0A7G6TVB6-F1
#
_entry.id   AF-A0A7G6TVB6-F1
#
_cell.length_a   1.000
_cell.length_b   1.000
_cell.length_c   1.000
_cell.angle_alpha   90.00
_cell.angle_beta   90.00
_cell.angle_gamma   90.00
#
_symmetry.space_group_name_H-M   'P 1'
#
loop_
_entity.id
_entity.type
_entity.pdbx_description
1 polymer ?
#
loop_
_entity_poly.entity_id
_entity_poly.type
_entity_poly.pdbx_seq_one_letter_code
_entity_poly.pdbx_strand_id
1 'polypeptide(L)'
;MLLVREPLETYRRQVRDFLLSNFYIAEANSLEVDTSLLDQGIIDSTGVLEVIGFIEETFGITVEDGELLPENLDSIEGISRFVMSKKS
;
A
#
# COMPACT_ATOMS: atom_id res chain seq x y z
N MET A 1 -10.52 -4.20 -27.80
CA MET A 1 -9.17 -4.44 -27.25
C MET A 1 -9.20 -3.98 -25.79
N LEU A 2 -9.77 -4.79 -24.89
CA LEU A 2 -9.84 -4.47 -23.47
C LEU A 2 -8.51 -4.91 -22.85
N LEU A 3 -7.63 -3.94 -22.58
CA LEU A 3 -6.57 -4.12 -21.59
C LEU A 3 -7.29 -4.36 -20.26
N VAL A 4 -7.48 -5.63 -19.90
CA VAL A 4 -7.74 -6.03 -18.52
C VAL A 4 -6.47 -5.61 -17.78
N ARG A 5 -6.47 -4.39 -17.24
CA ARG A 5 -5.36 -3.94 -16.40
C ARG A 5 -5.29 -4.92 -15.24
N GLU A 6 -4.10 -5.43 -14.98
CA GLU A 6 -3.91 -6.39 -13.90
C GLU A 6 -4.40 -5.73 -12.60
N PRO A 7 -5.27 -6.39 -11.81
CA PRO A 7 -5.85 -5.78 -10.60
C PRO A 7 -4.76 -5.27 -9.66
N LEU A 8 -3.62 -5.97 -9.64
CA LEU A 8 -2.42 -5.61 -8.89
C LEU A 8 -1.84 -4.24 -9.27
N GLU A 9 -1.75 -3.90 -10.56
CA GLU A 9 -1.27 -2.57 -11.00
C GLU A 9 -2.22 -1.44 -10.58
N THR A 10 -3.52 -1.75 -10.48
CA THR A 10 -4.51 -0.78 -10.00
C THR A 10 -4.34 -0.53 -8.50
N TYR A 11 -4.16 -1.58 -7.71
CA TYR A 11 -3.92 -1.48 -6.28
C TYR A 11 -2.63 -0.71 -5.97
N ARG A 12 -1.53 -1.04 -6.66
CA ARG A 12 -0.24 -0.33 -6.50
C ARG A 12 -0.39 1.17 -6.70
N ARG A 13 -1.15 1.56 -7.73
CA ARG A 13 -1.36 2.97 -8.05
C ARG A 13 -2.19 3.68 -6.99
N GLN A 14 -3.26 3.05 -6.50
CA GLN A 14 -4.10 3.62 -5.45
C GLN A 14 -3.33 3.78 -4.14
N VAL A 15 -2.55 2.78 -3.75
CA VAL A 15 -1.68 2.84 -2.57
C VAL A 15 -0.64 3.96 -2.73
N ARG A 16 0.01 4.05 -3.90
CA ARG A 16 0.97 5.12 -4.18
C ARG A 16 0.33 6.50 -4.08
N ASP A 17 -0.84 6.69 -4.68
CA ASP A 17 -1.56 7.97 -4.67
C ASP A 17 -1.98 8.36 -3.25
N PHE A 18 -2.48 7.39 -2.48
CA PHE A 18 -2.78 7.56 -1.05
C PHE A 18 -1.55 8.00 -0.27
N LEU A 19 -0.42 7.31 -0.47
CA LEU A 19 0.83 7.64 0.21
C LEU A 19 1.26 9.07 -0.13
N LEU A 20 1.31 9.43 -1.41
CA LEU A 20 1.67 10.78 -1.88
C LEU A 20 0.74 11.88 -1.34
N SER A 21 -0.54 11.56 -1.15
CA SER A 21 -1.53 12.52 -0.65
C SER A 21 -1.54 12.64 0.88
N ASN A 22 -1.16 11.61 1.62
CA ASN A 22 -1.23 11.58 3.09
C ASN A 22 0.13 11.81 3.77
N PHE A 23 1.21 11.28 3.21
CA PHE A 23 2.56 11.46 3.69
C PHE A 23 3.22 12.48 2.77
N TYR A 24 3.69 13.60 3.32
CA TYR A 24 4.21 14.73 2.54
C TYR A 24 5.51 14.36 1.82
N ILE A 25 5.43 13.64 0.69
CA ILE A 25 6.57 13.10 -0.03
C ILE A 25 7.05 14.13 -1.05
N ALA A 26 8.29 14.60 -0.87
CA ALA A 26 8.90 15.60 -1.74
C ALA A 26 9.16 15.08 -3.17
N GLU A 27 9.46 13.79 -3.33
CA GLU A 27 9.72 13.16 -4.63
C GLU A 27 8.90 11.89 -4.83
N ALA A 28 7.91 11.97 -5.73
CA ALA A 28 7.13 10.81 -6.12
C ALA A 28 7.96 9.71 -6.80
N ASN A 29 9.15 10.05 -7.33
CA ASN A 29 10.07 9.08 -7.94
C ASN A 29 10.82 8.22 -6.92
N SER A 30 10.89 8.63 -5.64
CA SER A 30 11.50 7.82 -4.58
C SER A 30 10.59 6.69 -4.08
N LEU A 31 9.32 6.68 -4.52
CA LEU A 31 8.36 5.61 -4.23
C LEU A 31 8.33 4.59 -5.36
N GLU A 32 9.29 3.68 -5.35
CA GLU A 32 9.19 2.48 -6.17
C GLU A 32 8.32 1.44 -5.47
N VAL A 33 7.84 0.46 -6.25
CA VAL A 33 6.90 -0.54 -5.73
C VAL A 33 7.52 -1.49 -4.70
N ASP A 34 8.84 -1.70 -4.81
CA ASP A 34 9.64 -2.57 -3.95
C ASP A 34 10.37 -1.79 -2.84
N THR A 35 10.19 -0.46 -2.79
CA THR A 35 10.85 0.38 -1.80
C THR A 35 10.23 0.18 -0.42
N SER A 36 11.08 -0.01 0.60
CA SER A 36 10.71 0.00 2.00
C SER A 36 10.30 1.41 2.46
N LEU A 37 9.01 1.60 2.70
CA LEU A 37 8.39 2.83 3.17
C LEU A 37 8.84 3.18 4.59
N LEU A 38 9.07 2.17 5.45
CA LEU A 38 9.54 2.39 6.82
C LEU A 38 11.03 2.78 6.82
N ASP A 39 11.86 2.09 6.04
CA ASP A 39 13.30 2.36 5.94
C ASP A 39 13.60 3.74 5.34
N GLN A 40 12.85 4.11 4.30
CA GLN A 40 12.93 5.46 3.71
C GLN A 40 12.33 6.55 4.60
N GLY A 41 11.72 6.20 5.73
CA GLY A 41 11.04 7.16 6.62
C GLY A 41 9.85 7.84 5.96
N ILE A 42 9.22 7.18 4.97
CA ILE A 42 8.01 7.66 4.31
C ILE A 42 6.81 7.46 5.23
N ILE A 43 6.75 6.30 5.87
CA ILE A 43 5.75 5.98 6.90
C ILE A 43 6.45 5.71 8.22
N ASP A 44 5.83 6.17 9.31
CA ASP A 44 6.19 5.81 10.68
C ASP A 44 5.26 4.72 11.21
N SER A 45 5.47 4.29 12.46
CA SER A 45 4.57 3.35 13.16
C SER A 45 3.11 3.79 13.18
N THR A 46 2.84 5.10 13.18
CA THR A 46 1.49 5.66 13.07
C THR A 46 0.96 5.64 11.63
N GLY A 47 1.85 5.81 10.65
CA GLY A 47 1.49 5.78 9.23
C GLY A 47 0.99 4.41 8.78
N VAL A 48 1.49 3.34 9.39
CA VAL A 48 1.00 1.98 9.16
C VAL A 48 -0.51 1.87 9.48
N LEU A 49 -0.97 2.50 10.56
CA LEU A 49 -2.40 2.52 10.93
C LEU A 49 -3.26 3.26 9.91
N GLU A 50 -2.76 4.36 9.36
CA GLU A 50 -3.45 5.11 8.29
C GLU A 50 -3.54 4.28 7.01
N VAL A 51 -2.46 3.57 6.64
CA VAL A 51 -2.43 2.67 5.49
C VAL A 51 -3.44 1.52 5.67
N ILE A 52 -3.52 0.94 6.87
CA ILE A 52 -4.53 -0.08 7.20
C ILE A 52 -5.93 0.48 7.00
N GLY A 53 -6.25 1.61 7.63
CA GLY A 53 -7.57 2.23 7.51
C GLY A 53 -7.94 2.54 6.06
N PHE A 54 -6.99 3.05 5.27
CA PHE A 54 -7.16 3.27 3.84
C PHE A 54 -7.49 1.97 3.09
N ILE A 55 -6.75 0.90 3.35
CA ILE A 55 -6.94 -0.39 2.71
C ILE A 55 -8.32 -0.97 3.06
N GLU A 56 -8.69 -0.92 4.33
CA GLU A 56 -9.97 -1.42 4.82
C GLU A 56 -11.14 -0.62 4.23
N GLU A 57 -11.04 0.70 4.16
CA GLU A 57 -12.09 1.57 3.60
C GLU A 57 -12.17 1.46 2.07
N THR A 58 -11.04 1.50 1.37
CA THR A 58 -10.97 1.53 -0.10
C THR A 58 -11.29 0.18 -0.70
N PHE A 59 -10.74 -0.90 -0.11
CA PHE A 59 -10.92 -2.25 -0.63
C PHE A 59 -11.98 -3.03 0.11
N GLY A 60 -12.48 -2.60 1.28
CA GLY A 60 -13.49 -3.33 2.03
C GLY A 60 -12.96 -4.68 2.54
N ILE A 61 -11.69 -4.71 2.95
CA ILE A 61 -11.07 -5.88 3.60
C ILE A 61 -10.84 -5.58 5.07
N THR A 62 -10.50 -6.59 5.87
CA THR A 62 -10.13 -6.41 7.28
C THR A 62 -8.69 -6.88 7.47
N VAL A 63 -7.88 -6.04 8.11
CA VAL A 63 -6.49 -6.35 8.43
C VAL A 63 -6.42 -6.80 9.90
N GLU A 64 -5.98 -8.02 10.14
CA GLU A 64 -5.84 -8.56 11.49
C GLU A 64 -4.48 -8.18 12.10
N ASP A 65 -4.37 -8.13 13.44
CA ASP A 65 -3.11 -7.79 14.13
C ASP A 65 -1.92 -8.67 13.69
N GLY A 66 -2.17 -9.95 13.40
CA GLY A 66 -1.16 -10.89 12.92
C GLY A 66 -0.69 -10.64 11.49
N GLU A 67 -1.39 -9.79 10.74
CA GLU A 67 -1.08 -9.42 9.37
C GLU A 67 -0.35 -8.07 9.26
N LEU A 68 -0.23 -7.36 10.39
CA LEU A 68 0.52 -6.10 10.56
C LEU A 68 2.02 -6.33 10.57
N LEU A 69 2.48 -7.10 9.61
CA LEU A 69 3.88 -7.45 9.44
C LEU A 69 4.50 -6.48 8.44
N PRO A 70 5.77 -6.07 8.66
CA PRO A 70 6.49 -5.25 7.70
C PRO A 70 6.52 -5.91 6.32
N GLU A 71 6.62 -7.24 6.22
CA GLU A 71 6.55 -7.93 4.91
C GLU A 71 5.29 -7.62 4.08
N ASN A 72 4.16 -7.29 4.73
CA ASN A 72 2.90 -6.96 4.07
C ASN A 72 2.70 -5.44 3.87
N LEU A 73 3.23 -4.61 4.78
CA LEU A 73 2.90 -3.18 4.85
C LEU A 73 4.09 -2.25 4.62
N ASP A 74 5.31 -2.78 4.54
CA ASP A 74 6.54 -2.00 4.34
C ASP A 74 6.70 -1.53 2.89
N SER A 75 6.05 -2.15 1.90
CA SER A 75 6.19 -1.74 0.50
C SER A 75 4.85 -1.73 -0.23
N ILE A 76 4.76 -0.90 -1.28
CA ILE A 76 3.57 -0.81 -2.14
C ILE A 76 3.25 -2.18 -2.76
N GLU A 77 4.27 -2.95 -3.17
CA GLU A 77 4.10 -4.30 -3.68
C GLU A 77 3.52 -5.25 -2.63
N GLY A 78 4.04 -5.21 -1.40
CA GLY A 78 3.53 -5.99 -0.27
C GLY A 78 2.06 -5.71 -0.01
N ILE A 79 1.70 -4.43 0.10
CA ILE A 79 0.33 -4.00 0.35
C ILE A 79 -0.60 -4.47 -0.78
N SER A 80 -0.17 -4.27 -2.02
CA SER A 80 -0.98 -4.62 -3.19
C SER A 80 -1.19 -6.14 -3.30
N ARG A 81 -0.17 -6.95 -2.97
CA ARG A 81 -0.28 -8.40 -2.89
C ARG A 81 -1.21 -8.84 -1.76
N PHE A 82 -1.08 -8.22 -0.59
CA PHE A 82 -1.93 -8.49 0.56
C PHE A 82 -3.41 -8.26 0.22
N VAL A 83 -3.73 -7.09 -0.36
CA VAL A 83 -5.08 -6.75 -0.83
C VAL A 83 -5.58 -7.76 -1.86
N MET A 84 -4.74 -8.11 -2.84
CA MET A 84 -5.10 -9.10 -3.86
C MET A 84 -5.39 -10.48 -3.26
N SER A 85 -4.60 -10.91 -2.26
CA SER A 85 -4.80 -12.19 -1.57
C SER A 85 -6.12 -12.22 -0.79
N LYS A 86 -6.53 -11.11 -0.17
CA LYS A 86 -7.80 -11.00 0.57
C LYS A 86 -9.03 -10.91 -0.35
N LYS A 87 -8.84 -10.45 -1.58
CA LYS A 87 -9.90 -10.30 -2.60
C LYS A 87 -10.07 -11.51 -3.52
N SER A 88 -9.19 -12.51 -3.41
CA SER A 88 -9.22 -13.74 -4.23
C SER A 88 -10.24 -14.76 -3.74
#